data_AF-A0A250JNK5-F1
#
_entry.id   AF-A0A250JNK5-F1
#
_cell.length_a   1.000
_cell.length_b   1.000
_cell.length_c   1.000
_cell.angle_alpha   90.00
_cell.angle_beta   90.00
_cell.angle_gamma   90.00
#
_symmetry.space_group_name_H-M   'P 1'
#
loop_
_entity.id
_entity.type
_entity.pdbx_description
1 polymer ?
#
loop_
_entity_poly.entity_id
_entity_poly.type
_entity_poly.pdbx_seq_one_letter_code
_entity_poly.pdbx_strand_id
1 'polypeptide(L)' 'MDAQGGGEGMGGVLRVELLHDRRGWGVEVETWEGAVRRYRYGSEAQARYFAAVFELGPRVLPPVSAGRRRRTRRAA' A
#
# COMPACT_ATOMS: atom_id res chain seq x y z
N MET A 1 -25.37 8.95 -17.52
CA MET A 1 -25.58 7.85 -16.54
C MET A 1 -24.55 6.82 -16.93
N ASP A 2 -23.33 7.03 -16.45
CA ASP A 2 -22.16 6.31 -16.93
C ASP A 2 -21.76 5.29 -15.87
N ALA A 3 -21.66 4.06 -16.36
CA ALA A 3 -21.60 2.83 -15.58
C ALA A 3 -20.39 2.84 -14.62
N GLN A 4 -20.69 2.86 -13.32
CA GLN A 4 -19.72 2.57 -12.28
C GLN A 4 -19.42 1.07 -12.33
N GLY A 5 -18.34 0.71 -13.03
CA GLY A 5 -17.79 -0.64 -13.03
C GLY A 5 -17.40 -1.02 -11.60
N GLY A 6 -18.04 -2.09 -11.10
CA GLY A 6 -17.83 -2.65 -9.78
C GLY A 6 -16.36 -2.96 -9.50
N GLY A 7 -15.79 -2.25 -8.54
CA GLY A 7 -14.60 -2.67 -7.81
C GLY A 7 -14.99 -3.67 -6.72
N GLU A 8 -15.58 -4.81 -7.10
CA GLU A 8 -15.82 -5.92 -6.19
C GLU A 8 -14.48 -6.53 -5.79
N GLY A 9 -14.04 -6.24 -4.57
CA GLY A 9 -12.83 -6.85 -3.98
C GLY A 9 -12.40 -6.19 -2.67
N MET A 10 -12.69 -4.90 -2.49
CA MET A 10 -12.56 -4.21 -1.21
C MET A 10 -13.74 -3.25 -1.12
N GLY A 11 -14.70 -3.51 -0.22
CA GLY A 11 -15.69 -2.49 0.14
C GLY A 11 -14.96 -1.17 0.35
N GLY A 12 -15.45 -0.11 -0.29
CA GLY A 12 -14.73 1.16 -0.50
C GLY A 12 -13.87 1.59 0.70
N VAL A 13 -12.65 2.02 0.43
CA VAL A 13 -11.71 2.47 1.47
C VAL A 13 -12.19 3.83 1.99
N LEU A 14 -12.40 3.91 3.31
CA LEU A 14 -12.80 5.12 4.01
C LEU A 14 -11.58 5.92 4.48
N ARG A 15 -10.59 5.23 5.06
CA ARG A 15 -9.38 5.85 5.61
C ARG A 15 -8.20 4.92 5.49
N VAL A 16 -7.04 5.52 5.21
CA VAL A 16 -5.75 4.83 5.19
C VAL A 16 -4.79 5.56 6.12
N GLU A 17 -4.13 4.83 7.01
CA GLU A 17 -3.12 5.39 7.91
C GLU A 17 -1.79 4.65 7.83
N LEU A 18 -0.70 5.41 7.74
CA LEU A 18 0.64 4.86 7.85
C LEU A 18 1.01 4.67 9.32
N LEU A 19 1.39 3.46 9.69
CA LEU A 19 1.80 3.10 11.03
C LEU A 19 3.30 2.85 11.10
N HIS A 20 3.92 3.34 12.17
CA HIS A 20 5.30 3.03 12.53
C HIS A 20 5.39 2.75 14.03
N ASP A 21 5.81 1.55 14.39
CA ASP A 21 6.02 1.15 15.78
C ASP A 21 7.29 0.31 15.95
N ARG A 22 7.53 -0.19 17.17
CA ARG A 22 8.68 -1.04 17.50
C ARG A 22 8.78 -2.32 16.65
N ARG A 23 7.70 -2.73 15.98
CA ARG A 23 7.63 -3.89 15.08
C ARG A 23 7.81 -3.50 13.61
N GLY A 24 8.04 -2.23 13.31
CA GLY A 24 8.32 -1.73 11.97
C GLY A 24 7.14 -0.96 11.36
N TRP A 25 7.08 -0.99 10.03
CA TRP A 25 6.13 -0.20 9.25
C TRP A 25 4.84 -0.97 8.98
N GLY A 26 3.74 -0.27 8.78
CA GLY A 26 2.46 -0.87 8.46
C GLY A 26 1.47 0.13 7.90
N VAL A 27 0.32 -0.37 7.48
CA VAL A 27 -0.79 0.43 7.00
C VAL A 27 -2.07 -0.07 7.64
N GLU A 28 -2.85 0.83 8.19
CA GLU A 28 -4.22 0.58 8.62
C GLU A 28 -5.18 1.04 7.53
N VAL A 29 -6.20 0.22 7.24
CA VAL A 29 -7.22 0.49 6.24
C VAL A 29 -8.57 0.30 6.91
N GLU A 30 -9.34 1.37 6.97
CA GLU A 30 -10.74 1.35 7.36
C GLU A 30 -11.59 1.30 6.10
N THR A 31 -12.51 0.34 6.03
CA THR A 31 -13.48 0.22 4.93
C THR A 31 -14.80 0.90 5.32
N TRP A 32 -15.60 1.30 4.33
CA TRP A 32 -16.95 1.85 4.53
C TRP A 32 -17.89 0.93 5.34
N GLU A 33 -17.63 -0.38 5.36
CA GLU A 33 -18.32 -1.39 6.16
C GLU A 33 -17.91 -1.37 7.64
N GLY A 34 -17.03 -0.45 8.05
CA GLY A 34 -16.50 -0.35 9.42
C GLY A 34 -15.41 -1.37 9.76
N ALA A 35 -15.00 -2.22 8.81
CA ALA A 35 -13.90 -3.14 9.02
C ALA A 35 -12.55 -2.41 9.00
N VAL A 36 -11.73 -2.64 10.04
CA VAL A 36 -10.35 -2.14 10.14
C VAL A 36 -9.38 -3.29 9.88
N ARG A 37 -8.48 -3.12 8.91
CA ARG A 37 -7.45 -4.09 8.55
C ARG A 37 -6.06 -3.48 8.69
N ARG A 38 -5.15 -4.24 9.30
CA ARG A 38 -3.76 -3.81 9.52
C ARG A 38 -2.78 -4.69 8.74
N TYR A 39 -1.97 -4.06 7.89
CA TYR A 39 -0.92 -4.69 7.11
C TYR A 39 0.45 -4.27 7.63
N ARG A 40 1.44 -5.18 7.56
CA ARG A 40 2.81 -4.94 8.05
C ARG A 40 3.82 -5.07 6.93
N TYR A 41 4.83 -4.22 6.94
CA TYR A 41 5.83 -4.10 5.88
C TYR A 41 7.24 -3.95 6.45
N GLY A 42 8.21 -4.46 5.70
CA GLY A 42 9.62 -4.47 6.12
C GLY A 42 10.32 -3.13 5.94
N SER A 43 9.71 -2.15 5.26
CA SER A 43 10.28 -0.84 5.02
C SER A 43 9.22 0.26 4.89
N GLU A 44 9.64 1.50 5.17
CA GLU A 44 8.84 2.71 5.00
C GLU A 44 8.37 2.88 3.56
N ALA A 45 9.27 2.67 2.59
CA ALA A 45 8.97 2.80 1.17
C ALA A 45 7.88 1.81 0.74
N GLN A 46 7.93 0.57 1.23
CA GLN A 46 6.91 -0.44 0.97
C GLN A 46 5.57 -0.04 1.59
N ALA A 47 5.56 0.43 2.84
CA ALA A 47 4.34 0.86 3.50
C ALA A 47 3.70 2.09 2.82
N ARG A 48 4.50 3.08 2.42
CA ARG A 48 4.00 4.24 1.64
C ARG A 48 3.42 3.83 0.30
N TYR A 49 4.08 2.93 -0.41
CA TYR A 49 3.56 2.41 -1.68
C TYR A 49 2.18 1.79 -1.49
N PHE A 50 2.02 0.89 -0.52
CA PHE A 50 0.74 0.24 -0.28
C PHE A 50 -0.32 1.18 0.30
N ALA A 51 0.04 2.15 1.12
CA ALA A 51 -0.90 3.19 1.56
C ALA A 51 -1.51 3.91 0.35
N ALA A 52 -0.68 4.30 -0.61
CA ALA A 52 -1.15 4.92 -1.85
C ALA A 52 -1.96 3.96 -2.73
N VAL A 53 -1.65 2.65 -2.74
CA VAL A 53 -2.46 1.63 -3.43
C VAL A 53 -3.86 1.56 -2.82
N PHE A 54 -3.97 1.59 -1.49
CA PHE A 54 -5.27 1.51 -0.83
C PHE A 54 -6.08 2.80 -1.00
N GLU A 55 -5.42 3.96 -1.01
CA GLU A 55 -6.08 5.26 -1.16
C GLU A 55 -6.53 5.53 -2.61
N LEU A 56 -5.71 5.18 -3.61
CA LEU A 56 -5.93 5.55 -5.02
C LEU A 56 -6.32 4.37 -5.92
N GLY A 57 -6.14 3.14 -5.43
CA GLY A 57 -6.25 1.93 -6.24
C GLY A 57 -5.02 1.68 -7.11
N PRO A 58 -4.77 0.41 -7.51
CA PRO A 58 -3.56 0.00 -8.24
C PRO A 58 -3.44 0.57 -9.65
N ARG A 59 -4.53 1.14 -10.21
CA ARG A 59 -4.57 1.66 -11.59
C ARG A 59 -4.05 3.09 -11.74
N VAL A 60 -3.90 3.81 -10.64
CA VAL A 60 -3.59 5.26 -10.64
C VAL A 60 -2.13 5.53 -10.23
N LEU A 61 -1.41 4.51 -9.74
CA LEU A 61 -0.07 4.72 -9.23
C LEU A 61 0.99 4.82 -10.34
N PRO A 62 1.96 5.74 -10.21
CA PRO A 62 3.08 5.82 -11.12
C PRO A 62 3.92 4.53 -11.04
N PRO A 63 4.55 4.13 -12.15
CA PRO A 63 5.33 2.90 -12.22
C PRO A 63 6.42 2.90 -11.15
N VAL A 64 6.56 1.77 -10.46
CA VAL A 64 7.61 1.57 -9.47
C VAL A 64 8.98 1.71 -10.14
N SER A 65 9.67 2.81 -9.83
CA SER A 65 11.07 2.98 -10.20
C SER A 65 11.89 1.90 -9.49
N ALA A 66 12.22 0.83 -10.20
CA ALA A 66 13.14 -0.20 -9.73
C ALA A 66 14.53 0.42 -9.59
N GLY A 67 14.77 1.08 -8.45
CA GLY A 67 16.08 1.60 -8.08
C GLY A 67 17.09 0.47 -8.19
N ARG A 68 18.02 0.60 -9.15
CA ARG A 68 19.03 -0.39 -9.51
C ARG A 68 19.76 -0.84 -8.25
N ARG A 69 19.40 -2.03 -7.74
CA ARG A 69 20.08 -2.66 -6.61
C ARG A 69 21.50 -2.95 -7.06
N ARG A 70 22.46 -2.07 -6.76
CA ARG A 70 23.88 -2.29 -7.04
C ARG A 70 24.32 -3.43 -6.12
N ARG A 71 24.22 -4.67 -6.61
CA ARG A 71 24.88 -5.84 -6.01
C ARG A 71 26.37 -5.55 -6.03
N THR A 72 26.90 -5.03 -4.93
CA THR A 72 28.33 -5.16 -4.66
C THR A 72 28.55 -6.63 -4.39
N ARG A 73 29.07 -7.33 -5.41
CA ARG A 73 29.64 -8.66 -5.25
C ARG A 73 30.77 -8.50 -4.23
N ARG A 74 30.60 -9.00 -3.01
CA ARG A 74 31.69 -9.08 -2.03
C ARG A 74 32.75 -9.97 -2.70
N ALA A 75 33.87 -9.37 -3.08
CA ALA A 75 35.03 -10.12 -3.55
C ALA A 75 35.50 -11.00 -2.38
N ALA A 76 35.75 -12.27 -2.71
CA ALA A 76 36.36 -13.26 -1.82
C ALA A 76 37.82 -12.92 -1.56
#